data_AF-A0AAU0RHJ9-F1
#
_entry.id   AF-A0AAU0RHJ9-F1
#
_cell.length_a   1.000
_cell.length_b   1.000
_cell.length_c   1.000
_cell.angle_alpha   90.00
_cell.angle_beta   90.00
_cell.angle_gamma   90.00
#
_symmetry.space_group_name_H-M   'P 1'
#
loop_
_entity.id
_entity.type
_entity.pdbx_description
1 polymer ?
#
loop_
_entity_poly.entity_id
_entity_poly.type
_entity_poly.pdbx_seq_one_letter_code
_entity_poly.pdbx_strand_id
1 'polypeptide(L)'
;MTSREELQSAIDHQLRVILEKYHCVRGSIRFQTPALLSMNGIRNDGKPVLIWPTDKKLDTLVSKYVFQEPELGGLIVQADLLMDQFVYKQVSKGRLQQEALQVQRQRDQEARVQQQNWRRLLESKTESYGVELAEKVAERLLTANFGFGHRDYCGMGLEYRNGVYYYGGLWDGIMDDKVLSFTAKAEFVSWLAGQSDAGMARLNEADAFYWGNQTVTRQRLQEFIL
;
A
#
# COMPACT_ATOMS: atom_id res chain seq x y z
N MET A 1 16.82 -43.14 -2.80
CA MET A 1 16.53 -41.74 -2.39
C MET A 1 17.88 -41.07 -2.23
N THR A 2 18.10 -39.89 -2.83
CA THR A 2 19.37 -39.15 -2.66
C THR A 2 19.52 -38.73 -1.20
N SER A 3 20.67 -39.01 -0.59
CA SER A 3 20.93 -38.67 0.80
C SER A 3 21.05 -37.15 0.99
N ARG A 4 20.93 -36.70 2.23
CA ARG A 4 21.06 -35.27 2.55
C ARG A 4 22.47 -34.75 2.25
N GLU A 5 23.49 -35.55 2.54
CA GLU A 5 24.89 -35.23 2.28
C GLU A 5 25.18 -35.14 0.78
N GLU A 6 24.59 -36.05 -0.02
CA GLU A 6 24.67 -36.00 -1.49
C GLU A 6 24.02 -34.72 -2.03
N LEU A 7 22.88 -34.31 -1.46
CA LEU A 7 22.24 -33.04 -1.83
C LEU A 7 23.07 -31.82 -1.42
N GLN A 8 23.69 -31.82 -0.24
CA GLN A 8 24.58 -30.72 0.18
C GLN A 8 25.79 -30.61 -0.75
N SER A 9 26.46 -31.73 -1.03
CA SER A 9 27.59 -31.74 -1.96
C SER A 9 27.19 -31.22 -3.35
N ALA A 10 26.02 -31.61 -3.85
CA ALA A 10 25.50 -31.11 -5.12
C ALA A 10 25.14 -29.61 -5.08
N ILE A 11 24.58 -29.13 -3.96
CA ILE A 11 24.28 -27.70 -3.74
C ILE A 11 25.57 -26.89 -3.67
N ASP A 12 26.56 -27.33 -2.89
CA ASP A 12 27.86 -26.67 -2.74
C ASP A 12 28.56 -26.53 -4.09
N HIS A 13 28.59 -27.62 -4.87
CA HIS A 13 29.16 -27.61 -6.21
C HIS A 13 28.44 -26.63 -7.14
N GLN A 14 27.10 -26.69 -7.20
CA GLN A 14 26.34 -25.80 -8.08
C GLN A 14 26.45 -24.33 -7.65
N LEU A 15 26.45 -24.07 -6.34
CA LEU A 15 26.61 -22.73 -5.77
C LEU A 15 27.99 -22.15 -6.12
N ARG A 16 29.05 -22.95 -6.02
CA ARG A 16 30.40 -22.57 -6.47
C ARG A 16 30.41 -22.18 -7.94
N VAL A 17 29.88 -23.02 -8.82
CA VAL A 17 29.83 -22.76 -10.27
C VAL A 17 29.16 -21.42 -10.57
N ILE A 18 28.05 -21.12 -9.89
CA ILE A 18 27.35 -19.85 -10.08
C ILE A 18 28.19 -18.68 -9.52
N LEU A 19 28.72 -18.77 -8.31
CA LEU A 19 29.51 -17.69 -7.72
C LEU A 19 30.77 -17.37 -8.53
N GLU A 20 31.49 -18.39 -9.01
CA GLU A 20 32.66 -18.23 -9.88
C GLU A 20 32.31 -17.55 -11.20
N LYS A 21 31.17 -17.92 -11.81
CA LYS A 21 30.65 -17.27 -13.03
C LYS A 21 30.44 -15.77 -12.85
N TYR A 22 30.08 -15.32 -11.65
CA TYR A 22 29.88 -13.89 -11.33
C TYR A 22 31.11 -13.22 -10.68
N HIS A 23 32.24 -13.93 -10.63
CA HIS A 23 33.49 -13.51 -9.98
C HIS A 23 33.34 -13.19 -8.49
N CYS A 24 32.43 -13.89 -7.81
CA CYS A 24 32.19 -13.77 -6.38
C CYS A 24 33.12 -14.69 -5.59
N VAL A 25 33.64 -14.21 -4.46
CA VAL A 25 34.38 -15.01 -3.47
C VAL A 25 33.55 -15.39 -2.25
N ARG A 26 32.47 -14.66 -2.01
CA ARG A 26 31.46 -15.02 -1.01
C ARG A 26 30.09 -14.91 -1.61
N GLY A 27 29.14 -15.66 -1.08
CA GLY A 27 27.75 -15.52 -1.48
C GLY A 27 26.78 -16.15 -0.51
N SER A 28 25.51 -15.81 -0.70
CA SER A 28 24.41 -16.42 0.03
C SER A 28 23.30 -16.76 -0.93
N ILE A 29 22.76 -17.97 -0.77
CA ILE A 29 21.46 -18.34 -1.33
C ILE A 29 20.44 -18.42 -0.21
N ARG A 30 19.22 -18.01 -0.50
CA ARG A 30 18.07 -18.14 0.40
C ARG A 30 16.90 -18.68 -0.40
N PHE A 31 16.37 -19.79 0.08
CA PHE A 31 15.14 -20.40 -0.39
C PHE A 31 14.13 -20.42 0.75
N GLN A 32 12.93 -19.89 0.52
CA GLN A 32 11.82 -19.90 1.48
C GLN A 32 10.50 -20.11 0.73
N THR A 33 9.58 -20.87 1.31
CA THR A 33 8.24 -21.09 0.73
C THR A 33 7.28 -19.91 1.03
N PRO A 34 6.45 -19.46 0.06
CA PRO A 34 6.30 -19.98 -1.30
C PRO A 34 7.51 -19.64 -2.18
N ALA A 35 8.06 -20.67 -2.82
CA ALA A 35 9.45 -20.80 -3.31
C ALA A 35 10.00 -19.57 -4.06
N LEU A 36 10.74 -18.74 -3.34
CA LEU A 36 11.57 -17.70 -3.95
C LEU A 36 13.04 -17.98 -3.60
N LEU A 37 13.77 -18.53 -4.57
CA LEU A 37 15.22 -18.58 -4.50
C LEU A 37 15.73 -17.16 -4.73
N SER A 38 16.61 -16.69 -3.84
CA SER A 38 17.32 -15.43 -4.00
C SER A 38 18.80 -15.69 -3.77
N MET A 39 19.64 -14.96 -4.49
CA MET A 39 21.08 -15.13 -4.43
C MET A 39 21.80 -13.79 -4.51
N ASN A 40 22.82 -13.64 -3.68
CA ASN A 40 23.74 -12.52 -3.75
C ASN A 40 25.17 -13.01 -3.56
N GLY A 41 26.12 -12.16 -3.97
CA GLY A 41 27.54 -12.44 -3.84
C GLY A 41 28.36 -11.19 -3.58
N ILE A 42 29.61 -11.39 -3.14
CA ILE A 42 30.63 -10.35 -2.97
C ILE A 42 31.80 -10.73 -3.86
N ARG A 43 32.23 -9.81 -4.73
CA ARG A 43 33.36 -9.99 -5.64
C ARG A 43 34.71 -9.80 -4.92
N ASN A 44 35.79 -10.17 -5.60
CA ASN A 44 37.17 -9.95 -5.13
C ASN A 44 37.49 -8.48 -4.83
N ASP A 45 36.83 -7.54 -5.52
CA ASP A 45 36.97 -6.10 -5.27
C ASP A 45 36.08 -5.59 -4.12
N GLY A 46 35.43 -6.49 -3.38
CA GLY A 46 34.52 -6.19 -2.28
C GLY A 46 33.13 -5.72 -2.70
N LYS A 47 32.84 -5.58 -4.00
CA LYS A 47 31.53 -5.08 -4.45
C LYS A 47 30.45 -6.15 -4.36
N PRO A 48 29.25 -5.80 -3.84
CA PRO A 48 28.12 -6.71 -3.82
C PRO A 48 27.54 -6.88 -5.23
N VAL A 49 27.01 -8.06 -5.52
CA VAL A 49 26.28 -8.35 -6.75
C VAL A 49 24.99 -9.09 -6.41
N LEU A 50 23.88 -8.65 -6.99
CA LEU A 50 22.64 -9.41 -6.99
C LEU A 50 22.72 -10.45 -8.12
N ILE A 51 22.44 -11.70 -7.80
CA ILE A 51 22.48 -12.79 -8.77
C ILE A 51 21.05 -13.25 -8.99
N TRP A 52 20.53 -13.00 -10.19
CA TRP A 52 19.22 -13.50 -10.57
C TRP A 52 19.29 -15.03 -10.72
N PRO A 53 18.57 -15.79 -9.89
CA PRO A 53 18.63 -17.25 -9.92
C PRO A 53 17.79 -17.76 -11.09
N THR A 54 18.37 -17.70 -12.28
CA THR A 54 17.84 -18.36 -13.48
C THR A 54 18.25 -19.84 -13.55
N ASP A 55 19.05 -20.30 -12.59
CA ASP A 55 19.56 -21.67 -12.52
C ASP A 55 18.50 -22.63 -11.95
N LYS A 56 17.81 -23.32 -12.86
CA LYS A 56 16.81 -24.34 -12.51
C LYS A 56 17.41 -25.55 -11.77
N LYS A 57 18.71 -25.83 -11.93
CA LYS A 57 19.38 -26.96 -11.29
C LYS A 57 19.58 -26.69 -9.81
N LEU A 58 20.07 -25.51 -9.45
CA LEU A 58 20.21 -25.11 -8.05
C LEU A 58 18.84 -25.06 -7.35
N ASP A 59 17.83 -24.46 -8.00
CA ASP A 59 16.47 -24.41 -7.45
C ASP A 59 15.90 -25.81 -7.18
N THR A 60 16.10 -26.75 -8.12
CA THR A 60 15.68 -28.16 -7.96
C THR A 60 16.40 -28.84 -6.79
N LEU A 61 17.71 -28.64 -6.65
CA LEU A 61 18.50 -29.25 -5.58
C LEU A 61 18.08 -28.74 -4.21
N VAL A 62 17.94 -27.43 -4.05
CA VAL A 62 17.51 -26.80 -2.81
C VAL A 62 16.06 -27.17 -2.47
N SER A 63 15.17 -27.19 -3.46
CA SER A 63 13.80 -27.65 -3.29
C SER A 63 13.75 -29.09 -2.78
N LYS A 64 14.51 -30.01 -3.41
CA LYS A 64 14.60 -31.41 -2.94
C LYS A 64 15.11 -31.50 -1.51
N TYR A 65 16.15 -30.73 -1.16
CA TYR A 65 16.68 -30.69 0.20
C TYR A 65 15.62 -30.23 1.20
N VAL A 66 14.87 -29.18 0.87
CA VAL A 66 13.86 -28.59 1.76
C VAL A 66 12.65 -29.51 1.92
N PHE A 67 12.15 -30.08 0.82
CA PHE A 67 10.94 -30.92 0.84
C PHE A 67 11.16 -32.35 1.35
N GLN A 68 12.41 -32.76 1.63
CA GLN A 68 12.69 -34.02 2.33
C GLN A 68 12.24 -33.99 3.80
N GLU A 69 12.17 -32.83 4.42
CA GLU A 69 11.77 -32.68 5.83
C GLU A 69 10.45 -31.90 5.94
N PRO A 70 9.36 -32.53 6.45
CA PRO A 70 8.05 -31.88 6.52
C PRO A 70 8.04 -30.56 7.29
N GLU A 71 8.89 -30.41 8.31
CA GLU A 71 8.97 -29.23 9.16
C GLU A 71 9.85 -28.10 8.59
N LEU A 72 10.60 -28.36 7.52
CA LEU A 72 11.50 -27.38 6.92
C LEU A 72 10.73 -26.52 5.91
N GLY A 73 10.79 -25.20 6.10
CA GLY A 73 10.15 -24.21 5.24
C GLY A 73 11.13 -23.42 4.38
N GLY A 74 12.43 -23.57 4.63
CA GLY A 74 13.47 -22.90 3.85
C GLY A 74 14.88 -23.29 4.23
N LEU A 75 15.82 -22.88 3.38
CA LEU A 75 17.25 -23.09 3.55
C LEU A 75 18.01 -21.82 3.17
N ILE A 76 18.97 -21.44 4.00
CA ILE A 76 19.97 -20.42 3.69
C ILE A 76 21.32 -21.13 3.63
N VAL A 77 22.07 -20.92 2.54
CA VAL A 77 23.44 -21.41 2.44
C VAL A 77 24.35 -20.22 2.21
N GLN A 78 25.33 -20.04 3.10
CA GLN A 78 26.39 -19.05 2.96
C GLN A 78 27.65 -19.77 2.50
N ALA A 79 28.29 -19.25 1.46
CA ALA A 79 29.52 -19.79 0.89
C ALA A 79 30.65 -18.77 1.01
N ASP A 80 31.81 -19.23 1.49
CA ASP A 80 33.10 -18.54 1.38
C ASP A 80 34.03 -19.42 0.53
N LEU A 81 34.27 -19.00 -0.71
CA LEU A 81 35.09 -19.74 -1.65
C LEU A 81 36.58 -19.62 -1.37
N LEU A 82 37.02 -18.61 -0.62
CA LEU A 82 38.42 -18.46 -0.22
C LEU A 82 38.78 -19.48 0.88
N MET A 83 37.83 -19.77 1.76
CA MET A 83 37.99 -20.74 2.85
C MET A 83 37.44 -22.13 2.53
N ASP A 84 36.90 -22.32 1.32
CA ASP A 84 36.22 -23.55 0.90
C ASP A 84 35.10 -23.99 1.87
N GLN A 85 34.36 -23.01 2.42
CA GLN A 85 33.42 -23.24 3.50
C GLN A 85 31.97 -22.94 3.09
N PHE A 86 31.07 -23.85 3.45
CA PHE A 86 29.62 -23.70 3.28
C PHE A 86 28.92 -23.83 4.63
N VAL A 87 28.03 -22.88 4.94
CA VAL A 87 27.27 -22.86 6.19
C VAL A 87 25.78 -22.94 5.86
N TYR A 88 25.15 -24.00 6.35
CA TYR A 88 23.74 -24.28 6.14
C TYR A 88 22.92 -23.81 7.35
N LYS A 89 21.91 -22.98 7.10
CA LYS A 89 20.92 -22.57 8.09
C LYS A 89 19.52 -22.95 7.63
N GLN A 90 18.95 -23.92 8.33
CA GLN A 90 17.60 -24.40 8.11
C GLN A 90 16.59 -23.44 8.73
N VAL A 91 15.45 -23.25 8.06
CA VAL A 91 14.36 -22.41 8.53
C VAL A 91 13.10 -23.27 8.62
N SER A 92 12.51 -23.40 9.80
CA SER A 92 11.30 -24.22 9.99
C SER A 92 10.05 -23.50 9.46
N LYS A 93 9.05 -24.29 9.03
CA LYS A 93 7.73 -23.78 8.62
C LYS A 93 7.06 -23.02 9.76
N GLY A 94 7.10 -23.57 10.98
CA GLY A 94 6.55 -22.91 12.17
C GLY A 94 7.16 -21.54 12.44
N ARG A 95 8.48 -21.38 12.25
CA ARG A 95 9.15 -20.09 12.36
C ARG A 95 8.69 -19.10 11.27
N LEU A 96 8.63 -19.54 10.00
CA LEU A 96 8.13 -18.69 8.91
C LEU A 96 6.69 -18.23 9.15
N GLN A 97 5.83 -19.12 9.64
CA GLN A 97 4.45 -18.80 9.98
C GLN A 97 4.37 -17.80 11.15
N GLN A 98 5.18 -17.97 12.19
CA GLN A 98 5.23 -17.02 13.31
C GLN A 98 5.72 -15.64 12.88
N GLU A 99 6.79 -15.58 12.07
CA GLU A 99 7.31 -14.33 11.50
C GLU A 99 6.24 -13.66 10.61
N ALA A 100 5.56 -14.42 9.75
CA ALA A 100 4.46 -13.90 8.92
C ALA A 100 3.29 -13.36 9.76
N LEU A 101 2.89 -14.07 10.82
CA LEU A 101 1.85 -13.61 11.75
C LEU A 101 2.27 -12.37 12.55
N GLN A 102 3.55 -12.25 12.91
CA GLN A 102 4.08 -11.05 13.56
C GLN A 102 4.06 -9.86 12.60
N VAL A 103 4.55 -10.04 11.37
CA VAL A 103 4.55 -9.00 10.34
C VAL A 103 3.12 -8.56 10.01
N GLN A 104 2.17 -9.50 9.89
CA GLN A 104 0.77 -9.16 9.65
C GLN A 104 0.19 -8.35 10.81
N ARG A 105 0.38 -8.79 12.07
CA ARG A 105 -0.09 -8.06 13.24
C ARG A 105 0.52 -6.65 13.33
N GLN A 106 1.80 -6.52 13.02
CA GLN A 106 2.46 -5.23 13.00
C GLN A 106 1.86 -4.31 11.92
N ARG A 107 1.65 -4.83 10.70
CA ARG A 107 0.99 -4.07 9.62
C ARG A 107 -0.43 -3.65 10.00
N ASP A 108 -1.21 -4.54 10.60
CA ASP A 108 -2.56 -4.23 11.05
C ASP A 108 -2.55 -3.15 12.15
N GLN A 109 -1.59 -3.21 13.07
CA GLN A 109 -1.41 -2.20 14.11
C GLN A 109 -0.99 -0.85 13.52
N GLU A 110 -0.01 -0.83 12.61
CA GLU A 110 0.44 0.37 11.91
C GLU A 110 -0.71 1.00 11.10
N ALA A 111 -1.48 0.18 10.38
CA ALA A 111 -2.66 0.64 9.63
C ALA A 111 -3.71 1.27 10.55
N ARG A 112 -3.99 0.68 11.72
CA ARG A 112 -4.90 1.26 12.72
C ARG A 112 -4.39 2.59 13.26
N VAL A 113 -3.10 2.69 13.57
CA VAL A 113 -2.48 3.94 14.04
C VAL A 113 -2.55 5.02 12.95
N GLN A 114 -2.23 4.66 11.71
CA GLN A 114 -2.34 5.57 10.57
C GLN A 114 -3.78 6.05 10.37
N GLN A 115 -4.76 5.14 10.43
CA GLN A 115 -6.18 5.46 10.32
C GLN A 115 -6.64 6.42 11.43
N GLN A 116 -6.20 6.20 12.68
CA GLN A 116 -6.51 7.10 13.80
C GLN A 116 -5.86 8.48 13.65
N ASN A 117 -4.60 8.52 13.21
CA ASN A 117 -3.89 9.78 12.96
C ASN A 117 -4.55 10.57 11.82
N TRP A 118 -4.95 9.88 10.74
CA TRP A 118 -5.69 10.48 9.64
C TRP A 118 -7.02 11.09 10.10
N ARG A 119 -7.79 10.34 10.91
CA ARG A 119 -9.03 10.84 11.50
C ARG A 119 -8.80 12.10 12.34
N ARG A 120 -7.81 12.10 13.25
CA ARG A 120 -7.48 13.28 14.08
C ARG A 120 -7.09 14.48 13.25
N LEU A 121 -6.32 14.27 12.17
CA LEU A 121 -5.95 15.35 11.26
C LEU A 121 -7.19 15.96 10.61
N LEU A 122 -8.13 15.15 10.12
CA LEU A 122 -9.39 15.64 9.57
C LEU A 122 -10.24 16.38 10.63
N GLU A 123 -10.36 15.82 11.83
CA GLU A 123 -11.08 16.43 12.96
C GLU A 123 -10.51 17.81 13.35
N SER A 124 -9.20 18.03 13.17
CA SER A 124 -8.56 19.30 13.51
C SER A 124 -8.86 20.46 12.55
N LYS A 125 -9.42 20.19 11.35
CA LYS A 125 -9.66 21.22 10.32
C LYS A 125 -11.01 21.92 10.52
N THR A 126 -11.17 22.61 11.64
CA THR A 126 -12.46 23.15 12.11
C THR A 126 -12.77 24.58 11.68
N GLU A 127 -11.87 25.23 10.94
CA GLU A 127 -12.08 26.60 10.47
C GLU A 127 -13.30 26.70 9.54
N SER A 128 -14.25 27.58 9.87
CA SER A 128 -15.48 27.75 9.10
C SER A 128 -15.22 28.44 7.77
N TYR A 129 -15.87 27.98 6.70
CA TYR A 129 -15.65 28.51 5.36
C TYR A 129 -15.89 30.01 5.24
N GLY A 130 -16.88 30.52 5.99
CA GLY A 130 -17.21 31.93 6.04
C GLY A 130 -18.14 32.37 4.91
N VAL A 131 -18.84 33.47 5.16
CA VAL A 131 -19.92 33.97 4.28
C VAL A 131 -19.38 34.35 2.90
N GLU A 132 -18.25 35.07 2.83
CA GLU A 132 -17.69 35.54 1.56
C GLU A 132 -17.37 34.40 0.59
N LEU A 133 -16.73 33.33 1.07
CA LEU A 133 -16.44 32.17 0.25
C LEU A 133 -17.73 31.46 -0.18
N ALA A 134 -18.68 31.29 0.74
CA ALA A 134 -19.95 30.64 0.44
C ALA A 134 -20.79 31.40 -0.59
N GLU A 135 -20.78 32.74 -0.56
CA GLU A 135 -21.46 33.59 -1.55
C GLU A 135 -20.86 33.43 -2.94
N LYS A 136 -19.53 33.48 -3.06
CA LYS A 136 -18.81 33.28 -4.33
C LYS A 136 -19.07 31.88 -4.91
N VAL A 137 -19.10 30.86 -4.06
CA VAL A 137 -19.44 29.49 -4.47
C VAL A 137 -20.88 29.43 -4.98
N ALA A 138 -21.84 30.02 -4.27
CA ALA A 138 -23.24 30.05 -4.68
C ALA A 138 -23.43 30.72 -6.05
N GLU A 139 -22.70 31.81 -6.32
CA GLU A 139 -22.72 32.51 -7.61
C GLU A 139 -22.11 31.66 -8.71
N ARG A 140 -20.98 31.01 -8.43
CA ARG A 140 -20.31 30.15 -9.41
C ARG A 140 -21.19 28.96 -9.80
N LEU A 141 -21.94 28.40 -8.84
CA LEU A 141 -22.83 27.27 -9.05
C LEU A 141 -23.93 27.53 -10.09
N LEU A 142 -24.30 28.79 -10.33
CA LEU A 142 -25.26 29.15 -11.37
C LEU A 142 -24.78 28.79 -12.80
N THR A 143 -23.47 28.58 -12.97
CA THR A 143 -22.83 28.35 -14.28
C THR A 143 -21.99 27.08 -14.35
N ALA A 144 -21.67 26.45 -13.22
CA ALA A 144 -20.80 25.30 -13.16
C ALA A 144 -21.14 24.42 -11.95
N ASN A 145 -20.95 23.11 -12.06
CA ASN A 145 -21.11 22.19 -10.93
C ASN A 145 -19.77 22.02 -10.19
N PHE A 146 -19.83 21.80 -8.88
CA PHE A 146 -18.67 21.48 -8.05
C PHE A 146 -18.61 19.97 -7.79
N GLY A 147 -17.49 19.35 -8.11
CA GLY A 147 -17.27 17.94 -7.85
C GLY A 147 -16.30 17.31 -8.82
N PHE A 148 -15.99 16.03 -8.62
CA PHE A 148 -15.31 15.25 -9.64
C PHE A 148 -16.34 14.64 -10.60
N GLY A 149 -15.93 14.45 -11.85
CA GLY A 149 -16.74 13.80 -12.88
C GLY A 149 -15.92 12.70 -13.54
N HIS A 150 -15.95 11.51 -12.97
CA HIS A 150 -15.31 10.32 -13.54
C HIS A 150 -16.17 9.09 -13.29
N ARG A 151 -15.77 7.95 -13.83
CA ARG A 151 -16.43 6.67 -13.56
C ARG A 151 -16.30 6.31 -12.08
N ASP A 152 -17.32 5.65 -11.53
CA ASP A 152 -17.46 5.21 -10.14
C ASP A 152 -17.64 6.37 -9.14
N TYR A 153 -17.21 6.15 -7.88
CA TYR A 153 -17.37 7.11 -6.79
C TYR A 153 -16.61 8.41 -7.07
N CYS A 154 -17.31 9.54 -7.07
CA CYS A 154 -16.77 10.86 -7.37
C CYS A 154 -16.70 11.78 -6.15
N GLY A 155 -16.97 11.27 -4.94
CA GLY A 155 -16.91 12.08 -3.72
C GLY A 155 -18.22 12.78 -3.38
N MET A 156 -18.08 13.99 -2.82
CA MET A 156 -19.18 14.90 -2.52
C MET A 156 -19.13 16.10 -3.47
N GLY A 157 -20.31 16.57 -3.88
CA GLY A 157 -20.47 17.65 -4.83
C GLY A 157 -21.48 18.71 -4.41
N LEU A 158 -21.49 19.81 -5.15
CA LEU A 158 -22.49 20.87 -5.06
C LEU A 158 -23.02 21.17 -6.46
N GLU A 159 -24.32 21.36 -6.59
CA GLU A 159 -24.97 21.66 -7.87
C GLU A 159 -26.06 22.71 -7.68
N TYR A 160 -26.34 23.47 -8.74
CA TYR A 160 -27.53 24.30 -8.82
C TYR A 160 -28.35 23.90 -10.05
N ARG A 161 -29.61 23.53 -9.83
CA ARG A 161 -30.54 23.17 -10.90
C ARG A 161 -31.96 23.55 -10.53
N ASN A 162 -32.73 24.03 -11.51
CA ASN A 162 -34.15 24.38 -11.36
C ASN A 162 -34.45 25.31 -10.17
N GLY A 163 -33.57 26.28 -9.89
CA GLY A 163 -33.79 27.22 -8.79
C GLY A 163 -33.27 26.76 -7.42
N VAL A 164 -32.76 25.53 -7.30
CA VAL A 164 -32.44 24.89 -6.02
C VAL A 164 -30.95 24.52 -5.97
N TYR A 165 -30.32 24.76 -4.82
CA TYR A 165 -28.94 24.34 -4.53
C TYR A 165 -28.96 22.96 -3.88
N TYR A 166 -28.02 22.10 -4.26
CA TYR A 166 -27.90 20.74 -3.78
C TYR A 166 -26.50 20.43 -3.24
N TYR A 167 -26.45 19.60 -2.21
CA TYR A 167 -25.23 18.97 -1.71
C TYR A 167 -25.47 17.46 -1.57
N GLY A 168 -24.59 16.64 -2.12
CA GLY A 168 -24.77 15.19 -2.11
C GLY A 168 -23.57 14.41 -2.63
N GLY A 169 -23.70 13.09 -2.58
CA GLY A 169 -22.71 12.17 -3.16
C GLY A 169 -22.78 12.18 -4.68
N LEU A 170 -21.62 12.08 -5.33
CA LEU A 170 -21.50 11.99 -6.78
C LEU A 170 -21.06 10.58 -7.19
N TRP A 171 -21.72 10.04 -8.22
CA TRP A 171 -21.42 8.74 -8.83
C TRP A 171 -21.51 8.87 -10.35
N ASP A 172 -20.49 8.39 -11.06
CA ASP A 172 -20.42 8.48 -12.52
C ASP A 172 -20.64 9.92 -13.05
N GLY A 173 -20.20 10.91 -12.27
CA GLY A 173 -20.36 12.35 -12.56
C GLY A 173 -21.77 12.91 -12.34
N ILE A 174 -22.68 12.16 -11.72
CA ILE A 174 -24.06 12.56 -11.43
C ILE A 174 -24.30 12.54 -9.93
N MET A 175 -25.03 13.54 -9.41
CA MET A 175 -25.45 13.55 -8.02
C MET A 175 -26.54 12.51 -7.74
N ASP A 176 -26.34 11.71 -6.69
CA ASP A 176 -27.32 10.75 -6.18
C ASP A 176 -28.60 11.47 -5.71
N ASP A 177 -29.69 10.73 -5.50
CA ASP A 177 -30.97 11.25 -5.04
C ASP A 177 -30.96 11.64 -3.55
N LYS A 178 -30.02 11.09 -2.77
CA LYS A 178 -29.82 11.42 -1.35
C LYS A 178 -29.04 12.73 -1.21
N VAL A 179 -29.78 13.84 -1.26
CA VAL A 179 -29.23 15.19 -1.24
C VAL A 179 -29.78 16.04 -0.11
N LEU A 180 -28.98 16.99 0.36
CA LEU A 180 -29.48 18.19 1.02
C LEU A 180 -29.83 19.21 -0.05
N SER A 181 -30.99 19.85 0.06
CA SER A 181 -31.48 20.84 -0.89
C SER A 181 -31.83 22.16 -0.21
N PHE A 182 -31.53 23.28 -0.86
CA PHE A 182 -31.78 24.63 -0.36
C PHE A 182 -32.49 25.44 -1.44
N THR A 183 -33.67 25.95 -1.12
CA THR A 183 -34.52 26.64 -2.10
C THR A 183 -34.17 28.12 -2.25
N ALA A 184 -33.50 28.70 -1.25
CA ALA A 184 -33.00 30.06 -1.28
C ALA A 184 -31.47 30.12 -1.23
N LYS A 185 -30.88 31.06 -1.98
CA LYS A 185 -29.43 31.35 -1.94
C LYS A 185 -28.97 31.63 -0.50
N ALA A 186 -29.76 32.38 0.27
CA ALA A 186 -29.42 32.72 1.66
C ALA A 186 -29.32 31.49 2.57
N GLU A 187 -30.19 30.49 2.39
CA GLU A 187 -30.15 29.23 3.16
C GLU A 187 -28.89 28.44 2.83
N PHE A 188 -28.59 28.29 1.54
CA PHE A 188 -27.38 27.61 1.07
C PHE A 188 -26.11 28.30 1.58
N VAL A 189 -26.02 29.62 1.43
CA VAL A 189 -24.89 30.42 1.89
C VAL A 189 -24.71 30.31 3.39
N SER A 190 -25.79 30.44 4.17
CA SER A 190 -25.74 30.30 5.63
C SER A 190 -25.29 28.90 6.05
N TRP A 191 -25.77 27.86 5.37
CA TRP A 191 -25.36 26.48 5.63
C TRP A 191 -23.88 26.26 5.32
N LEU A 192 -23.43 26.62 4.12
CA LEU A 192 -22.06 26.39 3.66
C LEU A 192 -21.04 27.22 4.46
N ALA A 193 -21.37 28.48 4.78
CA ALA A 193 -20.51 29.35 5.58
C ALA A 193 -20.21 28.77 6.97
N GLY A 194 -21.16 28.02 7.55
CA GLY A 194 -21.02 27.33 8.83
C GLY A 194 -20.27 26.00 8.76
N GLN A 195 -19.99 25.47 7.56
CA GLN A 195 -19.22 24.23 7.40
C GLN A 195 -17.72 24.48 7.54
N SER A 196 -16.98 23.40 7.77
CA SER A 196 -15.52 23.33 7.80
C SER A 196 -15.05 22.06 7.10
N ASP A 197 -13.76 21.95 6.78
CA ASP A 197 -13.19 20.72 6.23
C ASP A 197 -13.48 19.51 7.14
N ALA A 198 -13.40 19.69 8.46
CA ALA A 198 -13.74 18.65 9.44
C ALA A 198 -15.23 18.27 9.36
N GLY A 199 -16.14 19.24 9.27
CA GLY A 199 -17.58 19.01 9.15
C GLY A 199 -17.96 18.29 7.85
N MET A 200 -17.22 18.55 6.77
CA MET A 200 -17.45 17.95 5.45
C MET A 200 -16.69 16.63 5.24
N ALA A 201 -15.81 16.23 6.15
CA ALA A 201 -14.93 15.07 6.01
C ALA A 201 -15.62 13.70 6.17
N ARG A 202 -16.95 13.64 6.40
CA ARG A 202 -17.73 12.40 6.50
C ARG A 202 -17.22 11.40 7.56
N LEU A 203 -16.72 11.90 8.68
CA LEU A 203 -16.15 11.08 9.77
C LEU A 203 -17.17 10.22 10.54
N ASN A 204 -18.46 10.41 10.23
CA ASN A 204 -19.59 9.61 10.72
C ASN A 204 -19.82 8.33 9.91
N GLU A 205 -19.18 8.19 8.74
CA GLU A 205 -19.25 6.96 7.94
C GLU A 205 -18.52 5.80 8.65
N ALA A 206 -19.10 4.60 8.59
CA ALA A 206 -18.51 3.41 9.19
C ALA A 206 -17.22 2.97 8.47
N ASP A 207 -17.18 3.14 7.14
CA ASP A 207 -16.01 2.83 6.32
C ASP A 207 -15.12 4.07 6.19
N ALA A 208 -13.86 3.92 6.58
CA ALA A 208 -12.85 4.98 6.49
C ALA A 208 -12.46 5.35 5.07
N PHE A 209 -12.84 4.54 4.07
CA PHE A 209 -12.74 4.90 2.66
C PHE A 209 -13.41 6.25 2.34
N TYR A 210 -14.47 6.63 3.06
CA TYR A 210 -15.18 7.89 2.82
C TYR A 210 -14.57 9.09 3.58
N TRP A 211 -13.69 8.86 4.54
CA TRP A 211 -13.19 9.91 5.43
C TRP A 211 -12.24 10.86 4.70
N GLY A 212 -12.71 12.08 4.45
CA GLY A 212 -12.00 13.10 3.69
C GLY A 212 -11.73 12.73 2.22
N ASN A 213 -12.34 11.65 1.73
CA ASN A 213 -12.14 11.18 0.37
C ASN A 213 -13.04 11.97 -0.58
N GLN A 214 -12.41 12.79 -1.43
CA GLN A 214 -13.10 13.61 -2.45
C GLN A 214 -14.25 14.46 -1.89
N THR A 215 -14.13 14.90 -0.63
CA THR A 215 -15.12 15.75 0.06
C THR A 215 -14.95 17.23 -0.30
N VAL A 216 -15.97 18.03 -0.01
CA VAL A 216 -15.86 19.51 -0.11
C VAL A 216 -14.80 19.98 0.88
N THR A 217 -13.84 20.79 0.41
CA THR A 217 -12.81 21.42 1.25
C THR A 217 -12.65 22.89 0.90
N ARG A 218 -12.15 23.71 1.83
CA ARG A 218 -11.88 25.14 1.59
C ARG A 218 -11.02 25.34 0.34
N GLN A 219 -9.93 24.57 0.22
CA GLN A 219 -9.02 24.66 -0.91
C GLN A 219 -9.75 24.42 -2.24
N ARG A 220 -10.53 23.34 -2.33
CA ARG A 220 -11.28 23.01 -3.55
C ARG A 220 -12.33 24.07 -3.88
N LEU A 221 -13.01 24.62 -2.86
CA LEU A 221 -13.96 25.71 -3.06
C LEU A 221 -13.27 26.97 -3.58
N GLN A 222 -12.07 27.29 -3.08
CA GLN A 222 -11.26 28.41 -3.57
C GLN A 222 -10.83 28.19 -5.02
N GLU A 223 -10.37 26.99 -5.37
CA GLU A 223 -10.02 26.63 -6.76
C GLU A 223 -11.22 26.72 -7.70
N PHE A 224 -12.42 26.39 -7.22
CA PHE A 224 -13.65 26.40 -8.01
C PHE A 224 -14.16 27.81 -8.38
N ILE A 225 -13.91 28.80 -7.52
CA ILE A 225 -14.37 30.19 -7.73
C ILE A 225 -13.39 31.05 -8.53
N LEU A 226 -12.23 30.50 -8.90
CA LEU A 226 -11.29 31.10 -9.85
C LEU A 226 -11.77 30.90 -11.29
#